data_AF-A0A7Z0I2E1-F1
#
_entry.id   AF-A0A7Z0I2E1-F1
#
_cell.length_a   1.000
_cell.length_b   1.000
_cell.length_c   1.000
_cell.angle_alpha   90.00
_cell.angle_beta   90.00
_cell.angle_gamma   90.00
#
_symmetry.space_group_name_H-M   'P 1'
#
loop_
_entity.id
_entity.type
_entity.pdbx_description
1 polymer ?
#
loop_
_entity_poly.entity_id
_entity_poly.type
_entity_poly.pdbx_seq_one_letter_code
_entity_poly.pdbx_strand_id
1 'polypeptide(L)'
;MQYSTEFRGREQEIVDLFAATFTASDGMAEGELTGGLVRKLMCGTPRKDIHLFTTWDNGLLVAGAVLGNVPVDVELFGMKGGVALPEP
;
A
#
# COMPACT_ATOMS: atom_id res chain seq x y z
N MET A 1 3.99 21.23 -6.35
CA MET A 1 3.20 19.98 -6.40
C MET A 1 3.03 19.45 -7.82
N GLN A 2 3.52 18.23 -8.07
CA GLN A 2 3.36 17.46 -9.30
C GLN A 2 2.79 16.08 -8.97
N TYR A 3 1.90 15.53 -9.80
CA TYR A 3 1.43 14.16 -9.62
C TYR A 3 2.05 13.21 -10.65
N SER A 4 2.21 11.94 -10.29
CA SER A 4 2.73 10.88 -11.16
C SER A 4 1.98 9.57 -10.93
N THR A 5 1.78 8.81 -12.01
CA THR A 5 1.26 7.43 -11.97
C THR A 5 2.37 6.37 -12.11
N GLU A 6 3.61 6.83 -12.30
CA GLU A 6 4.78 5.98 -12.42
C GLU A 6 5.43 5.77 -11.06
N PHE A 7 5.69 4.51 -10.73
CA PHE A 7 6.29 4.11 -9.45
C PHE A 7 7.53 3.22 -9.62
N ARG A 8 7.85 2.83 -10.86
CA ARG A 8 8.98 1.94 -11.14
C ARG A 8 10.30 2.61 -10.78
N GLY A 9 11.12 1.94 -9.98
CA GLY A 9 12.38 2.46 -9.47
C GLY A 9 12.23 3.42 -8.28
N ARG A 10 11.01 3.59 -7.74
CA ARG A 10 10.70 4.42 -6.56
C ARG A 10 9.92 3.66 -5.50
N GLU A 11 9.88 2.34 -5.61
CA GLU A 11 9.05 1.47 -4.79
C GLU A 11 9.40 1.61 -3.30
N GLN A 12 10.67 1.83 -2.97
CA GLN A 12 11.08 2.00 -1.57
C GLN A 12 10.59 3.33 -0.98
N GLU A 13 10.74 4.45 -1.69
CA GLU A 13 10.23 5.75 -1.23
C GLU A 13 8.72 5.72 -0.97
N ILE A 14 7.99 5.00 -1.83
CA ILE A 14 6.55 4.82 -1.68
C ILE A 14 6.25 3.94 -0.46
N VAL A 15 6.94 2.82 -0.27
CA VAL A 15 6.76 1.97 0.92
C VAL A 15 7.04 2.77 2.19
N ASP A 16 8.12 3.54 2.22
CA ASP A 16 8.52 4.34 3.37
C ASP A 16 7.49 5.44 3.68
N LEU A 17 6.92 6.09 2.65
CA LEU A 17 5.83 7.05 2.82
C LEU A 17 4.64 6.42 3.55
N PHE A 18 4.16 5.28 3.07
CA PHE A 18 3.00 4.61 3.67
C PHE A 18 3.32 4.10 5.07
N ALA A 19 4.48 3.48 5.27
CA ALA A 19 4.90 2.99 6.58
C ALA A 19 5.02 4.13 7.60
N ALA A 20 5.64 5.25 7.23
CA ALA A 20 5.76 6.42 8.11
C ALA A 20 4.39 7.05 8.43
N THR A 21 3.52 7.16 7.43
CA THR A 21 2.17 7.75 7.61
C THR A 21 1.34 6.93 8.58
N PHE A 22 1.29 5.61 8.39
CA PHE A 22 0.52 4.71 9.26
C PHE A 22 1.19 4.47 10.60
N THR A 23 2.53 4.57 10.69
CA THR A 23 3.23 4.62 11.99
C THR A 23 2.80 5.84 12.81
N ALA A 24 2.69 7.00 12.17
CA ALA A 24 2.29 8.24 12.83
C ALA A 24 0.81 8.24 13.24
N SER A 25 -0.05 7.56 12.47
CA SER A 25 -1.50 7.45 12.72
C SER A 25 -1.85 6.38 13.76
N ASP A 26 -1.32 5.17 13.56
CA ASP A 26 -1.83 3.94 14.21
C ASP A 26 -0.71 3.11 14.89
N GLY A 27 0.53 3.59 14.82
CA GLY A 27 1.69 3.00 15.49
C GLY A 27 2.54 2.09 14.61
N MET A 28 3.71 1.73 15.13
CA MET A 28 4.77 1.04 14.39
C MET A 28 4.31 -0.27 13.73
N ALA A 29 3.51 -1.07 14.42
CA ALA A 29 3.00 -2.33 13.88
C ALA A 29 2.13 -2.11 12.64
N GLU A 30 1.24 -1.12 12.66
CA GLU A 30 0.38 -0.80 11.51
C GLU A 30 1.19 -0.22 10.35
N GLY A 31 2.20 0.60 10.64
CA GLY A 31 3.14 1.10 9.65
C GLY A 31 3.90 -0.03 8.93
N GLU A 32 4.44 -1.00 9.68
CA GLU A 32 5.12 -2.17 9.11
C GLU A 32 4.19 -3.02 8.24
N LEU A 33 2.97 -3.30 8.73
CA LEU A 33 1.96 -4.04 7.98
C LEU A 33 1.59 -3.32 6.68
N THR A 34 1.30 -2.02 6.75
CA THR A 34 0.90 -1.22 5.59
C THR A 34 2.04 -1.10 4.57
N GLY A 35 3.27 -0.82 5.02
CA GLY A 35 4.44 -0.77 4.15
C GLY A 35 4.67 -2.10 3.42
N GLY A 36 4.56 -3.21 4.16
CA GLY A 36 4.65 -4.55 3.59
C GLY A 36 3.55 -4.85 2.57
N LEU A 37 2.31 -4.41 2.84
CA LEU A 37 1.20 -4.54 1.90
C LEU A 37 1.46 -3.76 0.61
N VAL A 38 1.84 -2.48 0.71
CA VAL A 38 2.11 -1.64 -0.46
C VAL A 38 3.23 -2.23 -1.32
N ARG A 39 4.28 -2.79 -0.68
CA ARG A 39 5.33 -3.52 -1.38
C ARG A 39 4.79 -4.75 -2.13
N LYS A 40 3.96 -5.56 -1.47
CA LYS A 40 3.34 -6.75 -2.08
C LYS A 40 2.47 -6.38 -3.28
N LEU A 41 1.68 -5.30 -3.18
CA LEU A 41 0.86 -4.82 -4.29
C LEU A 41 1.72 -4.39 -5.48
N MET A 42 2.76 -3.57 -5.26
CA MET A 42 3.62 -3.10 -6.36
C MET A 42 4.43 -4.22 -7.04
N CYS A 43 4.85 -5.26 -6.30
CA CYS A 43 5.67 -6.34 -6.83
C CYS A 43 4.86 -7.56 -7.33
N GLY A 44 3.69 -7.80 -6.75
CA GLY A 44 2.89 -9.00 -6.97
C GLY A 44 1.62 -8.79 -7.81
N THR A 45 1.15 -7.55 -7.96
CA THR A 45 -0.05 -7.26 -8.76
C THR A 45 0.33 -6.92 -10.20
N PRO A 46 -0.33 -7.53 -11.22
CA PRO A 46 -0.10 -7.15 -12.61
C PRO A 46 -0.35 -5.65 -12.82
N ARG A 47 0.47 -5.00 -13.66
CA ARG A 47 0.42 -3.54 -13.87
C ARG A 47 -0.96 -3.00 -14.27
N LYS A 48 -1.75 -3.81 -14.98
CA LYS A 48 -3.12 -3.48 -15.41
C LYS A 48 -4.14 -3.45 -14.26
N ASP A 49 -3.81 -4.10 -13.14
CA ASP A 49 -4.70 -4.30 -12.00
C ASP A 49 -4.28 -3.43 -10.80
N ILE A 50 -3.26 -2.58 -10.96
CA ILE A 50 -2.78 -1.64 -9.94
C ILE A 50 -2.63 -0.22 -10.49
N HIS A 51 -3.24 0.73 -9.78
CA HIS A 51 -3.14 2.15 -10.00
C HIS A 51 -2.51 2.80 -8.77
N LEU A 52 -1.35 3.42 -8.96
CA LEU A 52 -0.67 4.16 -7.91
C LEU A 52 -0.54 5.61 -8.34
N PHE A 53 -1.03 6.51 -7.51
CA PHE A 53 -0.92 7.95 -7.69
C PHE A 53 0.01 8.48 -6.62
N THR A 54 0.99 9.29 -7.01
CA THR A 54 1.94 9.92 -6.10
C THR A 54 1.93 11.43 -6.30
N THR A 55 2.08 12.19 -5.22
CA THR A 55 2.25 13.65 -5.27
C THR A 55 3.62 14.02 -4.75
N TRP A 56 4.30 14.89 -5.48
CA TRP A 56 5.66 15.31 -5.24
C TRP A 56 5.72 16.81 -5.03
N ASP A 57 6.50 17.25 -4.04
CA ASP A 57 6.78 18.66 -3.83
C ASP A 57 8.30 18.88 -3.67
N ASN A 58 8.87 19.73 -4.53
CA ASN A 58 10.33 19.96 -4.59
C ASN A 58 11.18 18.68 -4.65
N GLY A 59 10.70 17.66 -5.36
CA GLY A 59 11.38 16.36 -5.49
C GLY A 59 11.16 15.40 -4.32
N LEU A 60 10.45 15.82 -3.27
CA LEU A 60 10.05 14.95 -2.16
C LEU A 60 8.68 14.33 -2.42
N LEU A 61 8.56 13.04 -2.16
CA LEU A 61 7.29 12.34 -2.18
C LEU A 61 6.47 12.72 -0.93
N VAL A 62 5.32 13.35 -1.12
CA VAL A 62 4.50 13.88 -0.01
C VAL A 62 3.18 13.15 0.21
N ALA A 63 2.67 12.46 -0.82
CA ALA A 63 1.43 11.69 -0.71
C ALA A 63 1.38 10.56 -1.75
N GLY A 64 0.59 9.53 -1.44
CA GLY A 64 0.41 8.35 -2.27
C GLY A 64 -1.00 7.76 -2.10
N ALA A 65 -1.56 7.24 -3.18
CA ALA A 65 -2.80 6.46 -3.15
C ALA A 65 -2.64 5.23 -4.04
N VAL A 66 -2.83 4.04 -3.46
CA VAL A 66 -2.79 2.76 -4.17
C VAL A 66 -4.23 2.26 -4.30
N LEU A 67 -4.66 1.98 -5.53
CA LEU A 67 -5.92 1.32 -5.85
C LEU A 67 -5.60 0.07 -6.65
N GLY A 68 -6.19 -1.06 -6.30
CA GLY A 68 -5.96 -2.31 -7.02
C GLY A 68 -7.22 -3.14 -7.13
N ASN A 69 -7.35 -3.85 -8.26
CA ASN A 69 -8.33 -4.92 -8.42
C ASN A 69 -7.63 -6.24 -8.07
N VAL A 70 -7.48 -6.50 -6.78
CA VAL A 70 -6.81 -7.69 -6.27
C VAL A 70 -7.84 -8.71 -5.78
N PRO A 71 -7.66 -10.01 -6.08
CA PRO A 71 -8.52 -11.04 -5.52
C PRO A 71 -8.43 -11.01 -3.99
N VAL A 72 -9.56 -11.20 -3.32
CA VAL A 72 -9.71 -11.07 -1.87
C VAL A 72 -8.88 -12.12 -1.10
N ASP A 73 -8.34 -13.13 -1.79
CA ASP A 73 -7.39 -14.13 -1.27
C ASP A 73 -5.96 -13.60 -1.09
N VAL A 74 -5.65 -12.39 -1.54
CA VAL A 74 -4.46 -11.72 -1.04
C VAL A 74 -4.71 -11.56 0.46
N GLU A 75 -3.89 -12.19 1.30
CA GLU A 75 -3.79 -11.97 2.75
C GLU A 75 -3.45 -10.48 3.01
N LEU A 76 -4.39 -9.60 2.68
CA LEU A 76 -4.37 -8.15 2.77
C LEU A 76 -4.48 -7.71 4.23
N PHE A 77 -4.89 -8.62 5.09
CA PHE A 77 -5.03 -8.41 6.50
C PHE A 77 -4.39 -9.58 7.23
N GLY A 78 -3.27 -9.33 7.89
CA GLY A 78 -2.73 -10.19 8.95
C GLY A 78 -3.64 -10.24 10.18
N MET A 79 -4.96 -10.25 10.00
CA MET A 79 -5.91 -10.66 11.02
C MET A 79 -5.87 -12.19 11.10
N LYS A 80 -4.99 -12.70 11.97
CA LYS A 80 -5.28 -13.97 12.64
C LYS A 80 -6.56 -13.77 13.46
N GLY A 81 -7.70 -13.99 12.83
CA GLY A 81 -9.02 -13.83 13.42
C GLY A 81 -10.07 -14.25 12.40
N GLY A 82 -10.13 -15.55 12.10
CA GLY A 82 -11.23 -16.10 11.32
C GLY A 82 -12.55 -15.81 12.01
N VAL A 83 -13.36 -14.93 11.43
CA VAL A 83 -14.78 -14.88 11.74
C VAL A 83 -15.41 -16.00 10.92
N ALA A 84 -15.80 -17.07 11.61
CA ALA A 84 -16.62 -18.11 11.01
C ALA A 84 -17.89 -17.47 10.43
N LEU A 85 -18.10 -17.63 9.13
CA LEU A 85 -19.40 -17.36 8.53
C LEU A 85 -20.39 -18.37 9.12
N PRO A 86 -21.58 -17.95 9.59
CA PRO A 86 -22.61 -18.91 9.95
C PRO A 86 -23.00 -19.70 8.70
N GLU A 87 -22.91 -21.03 8.79
CA GLU A 87 -23.45 -21.98 7.82
C GLU A 87 -24.95 -21.73 7.59
N PRO A 88 -25.47 -21.99 6.37
CA PRO A 88 -26.82 -21.62 5.94
C PRO A 88 -27.95 -22.30 6.70
#